data_AF-A0A2S8BPH8-F1
#
_entry.id   AF-A0A2S8BPH8-F1
#
_cell.length_a   1.000
_cell.length_b   1.000
_cell.length_c   1.000
_cell.angle_alpha   90.00
_cell.angle_beta   90.00
_cell.angle_gamma   90.00
#
_symmetry.space_group_name_H-M   'P 1'
#
loop_
_entity.id
_entity.type
_entity.pdbx_description
1 polymer ?
#
loop_
_entity_poly.entity_id
_entity_poly.type
_entity_poly.pdbx_seq_one_letter_code
_entity_poly.pdbx_strand_id
1 'polypeptide(L)' 'MARAAGLHTSRIDGSALSYNRPDPLLPDLVVCRPEYAQAVLAAIG' A
#
# COMPACT_ATOMS: atom_id res chain seq x y z
N MET A 1 11.07 3.39 -4.69
CA MET A 1 10.93 4.81 -5.09
C MET A 1 9.70 5.47 -4.45
N ALA A 2 8.48 4.93 -4.58
CA ALA A 2 7.25 5.54 -4.07
C ALA A 2 7.31 5.98 -2.59
N ARG A 3 7.67 5.08 -1.67
CA ARG A 3 7.85 5.43 -0.24
C ARG A 3 8.93 6.49 -0.01
N ALA A 4 10.04 6.41 -0.76
CA ALA A 4 11.13 7.39 -0.67
C ALA A 4 10.75 8.77 -1.24
N ALA A 5 9.73 8.82 -2.12
CA ALA A 5 9.14 10.04 -2.65
C ALA A 5 8.01 10.59 -1.74
N GLY A 6 7.81 10.01 -0.55
CA GLY A 6 6.80 10.47 0.42
C GLY A 6 5.37 10.03 0.11
N LEU A 7 5.18 9.04 -0.77
CA LEU A 7 3.85 8.47 -1.05
C LEU A 7 3.48 7.40 -0.01
N HIS A 8 2.17 7.27 0.23
CA HIS A 8 1.60 6.15 0.99
C HIS A 8 1.75 4.85 0.19
N THR A 9 2.13 3.76 0.86
CA THR A 9 2.25 2.43 0.26
C THR A 9 1.78 1.37 1.24
N SER A 10 0.74 0.61 0.90
CA SER A 10 0.19 -0.47 1.74
C SER A 10 -0.51 -1.54 0.90
N ARG A 11 -0.96 -2.61 1.55
CA ARG A 11 -2.05 -3.48 1.09
C ARG A 11 -3.39 -2.74 1.15
N ILE A 12 -4.44 -3.29 0.55
CA ILE A 12 -5.83 -2.74 0.62
C ILE A 12 -6.41 -2.75 2.04
N ASP A 13 -5.90 -3.62 2.92
CA ASP A 13 -6.26 -3.67 4.33
C ASP A 13 -5.45 -2.66 5.20
N GLY A 14 -4.58 -1.86 4.56
CA GLY A 14 -3.72 -0.90 5.24
C GLY A 14 -2.43 -1.47 5.82
N SER A 15 -2.21 -2.79 5.78
CA SER A 15 -0.98 -3.41 6.26
C SER A 15 0.23 -3.08 5.37
N ALA A 16 1.42 -3.10 5.96
CA ALA A 16 2.65 -2.79 5.24
C ALA A 16 2.98 -3.86 4.17
N LEU A 17 3.61 -3.43 3.07
CA LEU A 17 4.07 -4.34 2.02
C LEU A 17 5.21 -5.22 2.55
N SER A 18 5.08 -6.53 2.39
CA SER A 18 6.11 -7.51 2.74
C SER A 18 6.77 -8.05 1.47
N TYR A 19 8.10 -7.97 1.43
CA TYR A 19 8.93 -8.46 0.33
C TYR A 19 9.81 -9.61 0.79
N ASN A 20 10.51 -10.25 -0.15
CA ASN A 20 11.47 -11.34 0.13
C ASN A 20 10.84 -12.52 0.88
N ARG A 21 9.61 -12.91 0.47
CA ARG A 21 8.94 -14.11 0.97
C ARG A 21 9.18 -15.29 0.01
N PRO A 22 9.16 -16.55 0.51
CA PRO A 22 9.31 -17.74 -0.33
C PRO A 22 8.28 -17.82 -1.46
N ASP A 23 7.04 -17.41 -1.17
CA ASP A 23 6.06 -17.06 -2.19
C ASP A 23 6.13 -15.53 -2.44
N PRO A 24 6.65 -15.10 -3.60
CA PRO A 24 6.86 -13.69 -3.90
C PRO A 24 5.57 -12.95 -4.29
N LEU A 25 4.43 -13.63 -4.36
CA LEU A 25 3.16 -12.98 -4.70
C LEU A 25 2.77 -11.92 -3.67
N LEU A 26 2.57 -10.71 -4.17
CA LEU A 26 1.94 -9.60 -3.45
C LEU A 26 0.57 -9.37 -4.11
N PRO A 27 -0.53 -9.83 -3.49
CA PRO A 27 -1.81 -9.95 -4.18
C PRO A 27 -2.53 -8.61 -4.41
N ASP A 28 -2.17 -7.56 -3.66
CA ASP A 28 -2.65 -6.20 -3.93
C ASP A 28 -1.67 -5.13 -3.43
N LEU A 29 -1.91 -3.90 -3.88
CA LEU A 29 -1.07 -2.74 -3.62
C LEU A 29 -1.91 -1.46 -3.72
N VAL A 30 -1.75 -0.57 -2.75
CA VAL A 30 -2.23 0.80 -2.75
C VAL A 30 -1.02 1.75 -2.79
N VAL A 31 -1.04 2.70 -3.72
CA VAL A 31 -0.09 3.83 -3.78
C VAL A 31 -0.85 5.12 -4.01
N CYS A 32 -0.70 6.10 -3.12
CA CYS A 32 -1.38 7.40 -3.23
C CYS A 32 -0.63 8.50 -2.47
N ARG A 33 -1.08 9.75 -2.60
CA ARG A 33 -0.61 10.84 -1.74
C ARG A 33 -1.08 10.59 -0.29
N PRO A 34 -0.26 10.80 0.75
CA PRO A 34 -0.61 10.46 2.13
C PRO A 34 -1.93 11.07 2.62
N GLU A 35 -2.26 12.28 2.20
CA GLU A 35 -3.51 12.97 2.55
C GLU A 35 -4.78 12.25 2.03
N TYR A 36 -4.65 11.34 1.07
CA TYR A 36 -5.75 10.53 0.55
C TYR A 36 -5.75 9.09 1.07
N ALA A 37 -4.75 8.66 1.85
CA ALA A 37 -4.60 7.26 2.25
C ALA A 37 -5.85 6.70 2.94
N GLN A 38 -6.39 7.43 3.92
CA GLN A 38 -7.60 7.00 4.63
C GLN A 38 -8.84 6.97 3.72
N ALA A 39 -9.00 7.96 2.85
CA ALA A 39 -10.13 8.02 1.92
C ALA A 39 -10.09 6.88 0.89
N VAL A 40 -8.89 6.57 0.37
CA VAL A 40 -8.67 5.45 -0.55
C VAL A 40 -8.96 4.12 0.12
N LEU A 41 -8.43 3.88 1.32
CA LEU A 41 -8.67 2.64 2.05
C LEU A 41 -10.16 2.47 2.41
N ALA A 42 -10.83 3.55 2.80
CA ALA A 42 -12.27 3.52 3.09
C ALA A 42 -13.15 3.26 1.86
N ALA A 43 -12.69 3.62 0.65
CA ALA A 43 -13.43 3.39 -0.58
C ALA A 43 -13.36 1.93 -1.10
N ILE A 44 -12.42 1.13 -0.57
CA ILE A 44 -12.21 -0.28 -0.94
C ILE A 44 -12.99 -1.22 0.01
N GLY A 45 -13.56 -0.67 1.09
CA GLY A 45 -14.36 -1.37 2.10
C GLY A 45 -15.84 -1.51 1.72
#